data_AF-A0A660UMD2-F1
#
_entry.id   AF-A0A660UMD2-F1
#
_cell.length_a   1.000
_cell.length_b   1.000
_cell.length_c   1.000
_cell.angle_alpha   90.00
_cell.angle_beta   90.00
_cell.angle_gamma   90.00
#
_symmetry.space_group_name_H-M   'P 1'
#
loop_
_entity.id
_entity.type
_entity.pdbx_description
1 polymer ?
#
loop_
_entity_poly.entity_id
_entity_poly.type
_entity_poly.pdbx_seq_one_letter_code
_entity_poly.pdbx_strand_id
1 'polypeptide(L)'
;LHRKAISPPVDVLPSLSRLKDKGIGPDKTREDHASLYNQLYAGYARGKEAQELATILGEAALSEEDQKYMRFANAFEDRYISQGYYENRDIMETLDLGWELLSMFDDVELKRIDKEMIDKYMPKFRNK
;
A
#
# COMPACT_ATOMS: atom_id res chain seq x y z
N LEU A 1 15.03 -2.56 -4.30
CA LEU A 1 14.02 -3.01 -5.27
C LEU A 1 14.63 -3.72 -6.48
N HIS A 2 15.53 -3.08 -7.25
CA HIS A 2 16.14 -3.73 -8.43
C HIS A 2 16.80 -5.10 -8.14
N ARG A 3 17.60 -5.20 -7.07
CA ARG A 3 18.21 -6.48 -6.64
C ARG A 3 17.19 -7.55 -6.19
N LYS A 4 15.96 -7.15 -5.87
CA LYS A 4 14.84 -8.04 -5.51
C LYS A 4 13.98 -8.41 -6.74
N ALA A 5 14.42 -8.07 -7.96
CA ALA A 5 13.67 -8.27 -9.20
C ALA A 5 12.30 -7.56 -9.25
N ILE A 6 12.10 -6.51 -8.45
CA ILE A 6 10.92 -5.63 -8.54
C ILE A 6 11.08 -4.70 -9.74
N SER A 7 10.06 -4.62 -10.59
CA SER A 7 10.09 -3.84 -11.83
C SER A 7 8.76 -3.11 -12.03
N PRO A 8 8.73 -1.78 -12.20
CA PRO A 8 9.89 -0.88 -12.15
C PRO A 8 10.42 -0.72 -10.71
N PRO A 9 11.74 -0.60 -10.50
CA PRO A 9 12.33 -0.55 -9.16
C PRO A 9 12.20 0.84 -8.50
N VAL A 10 10.98 1.40 -8.43
CA VAL A 10 10.71 2.74 -7.90
C VAL A 10 10.59 2.71 -6.39
N ASP A 11 11.48 3.44 -5.70
CA ASP A 11 11.36 3.63 -4.25
C ASP A 11 10.40 4.77 -3.93
N VAL A 12 9.25 4.44 -3.36
CA VAL A 12 8.17 5.39 -3.10
C VAL A 12 8.41 6.27 -1.88
N LEU A 13 9.21 5.84 -0.90
CA LEU A 13 9.45 6.60 0.34
C LEU A 13 10.27 7.89 0.13
N PRO A 14 11.36 7.90 -0.66
CA PRO A 14 12.06 9.14 -0.98
C PRO A 14 11.40 9.93 -2.13
N SER A 15 10.39 9.37 -2.81
CA SER A 15 9.73 9.98 -3.96
C SER A 15 8.64 10.96 -3.54
N LEU A 16 8.55 12.11 -4.21
CA LEU A 16 7.55 13.14 -3.89
C LEU A 16 7.02 13.84 -5.15
N SER A 17 5.71 13.90 -5.29
CA SER A 17 5.02 14.79 -6.23
C SER A 17 4.42 15.98 -5.48
N ARG A 18 5.01 17.18 -5.67
CA ARG A 18 4.54 18.43 -5.03
C ARG A 18 3.17 18.91 -5.53
N LEU A 19 2.72 18.43 -6.68
CA LEU A 19 1.46 18.83 -7.31
C LEU A 19 0.38 17.76 -7.17
N LYS A 20 0.66 16.63 -6.49
CA LYS A 20 -0.26 15.50 -6.31
C LYS A 20 -1.65 15.95 -5.88
N ASP A 21 -1.75 16.80 -4.86
CA ASP A 21 -3.05 17.22 -4.31
C ASP A 21 -3.90 18.03 -5.32
N LYS A 22 -3.27 18.61 -6.35
CA LYS A 22 -3.98 19.26 -7.46
C LYS A 22 -4.45 18.28 -8.54
N GLY A 23 -3.96 17.04 -8.55
CA GLY A 23 -4.23 16.02 -9.55
C GLY A 23 -5.15 14.88 -9.10
N ILE A 24 -5.55 14.84 -7.83
CA ILE A 24 -6.33 13.73 -7.25
C ILE A 24 -7.69 14.19 -6.72
N GLY A 25 -8.54 13.22 -6.40
CA GLY A 25 -9.84 13.44 -5.76
C GLY A 25 -11.02 13.36 -6.71
N PRO A 26 -12.21 13.81 -6.27
CA PRO A 26 -13.41 13.87 -7.10
C PRO A 26 -13.15 14.60 -8.42
N ASP A 27 -13.80 14.14 -9.49
CA ASP A 27 -13.73 14.69 -10.85
C ASP A 27 -12.34 14.61 -11.53
N LYS A 28 -11.34 13.99 -10.88
CA LYS A 28 -9.99 13.76 -11.44
C LYS A 28 -9.60 12.30 -11.40
N THR A 29 -9.73 11.68 -10.23
CA THR A 29 -9.50 10.26 -10.02
C THR A 29 -10.71 9.65 -9.33
N ARG A 30 -10.72 9.62 -8.01
CA ARG A 30 -11.72 9.03 -7.13
C ARG A 30 -11.57 9.66 -5.74
N GLU A 31 -12.65 9.73 -4.97
CA GLU A 31 -12.67 10.48 -3.70
C GLU A 31 -11.74 9.91 -2.60
N ASP A 32 -11.39 8.63 -2.68
CA ASP A 32 -10.56 7.90 -1.71
C ASP A 32 -9.05 8.03 -1.97
N HIS A 33 -8.64 8.61 -3.10
CA HIS A 33 -7.24 8.59 -3.53
C HIS A 33 -6.29 9.17 -2.47
N ALA A 34 -6.62 10.32 -1.88
CA ALA A 34 -5.74 10.98 -0.92
C ALA A 34 -5.53 10.15 0.36
N SER A 35 -6.61 9.65 0.96
CA SER A 35 -6.58 8.87 2.19
C SER A 35 -5.96 7.49 1.96
N LEU A 36 -6.32 6.81 0.88
CA LEU A 36 -5.73 5.54 0.49
C LEU A 36 -4.21 5.65 0.29
N TYR A 37 -3.76 6.66 -0.47
CA TYR A 37 -2.33 6.95 -0.64
C TYR A 37 -1.63 7.13 0.72
N ASN A 38 -2.20 7.95 1.62
CA ASN A 38 -1.59 8.23 2.92
C ASN A 38 -1.50 6.98 3.81
N GLN A 39 -2.51 6.11 3.76
CA GLN A 39 -2.53 4.85 4.50
C GLN A 39 -1.52 3.84 3.94
N LEU A 40 -1.48 3.66 2.62
CA LEU A 40 -0.49 2.79 1.96
C LEU A 40 0.94 3.24 2.26
N TYR A 41 1.21 4.54 2.17
CA TYR A 41 2.52 5.11 2.46
C TYR A 41 2.95 4.83 3.91
N ALA A 42 2.05 5.06 4.87
CA ALA A 42 2.34 4.81 6.28
C ALA A 42 2.53 3.32 6.59
N GLY A 43 1.68 2.45 6.02
CA GLY A 43 1.83 1.01 6.16
C GLY A 43 3.13 0.49 5.55
N TYR A 44 3.53 1.04 4.40
CA TYR A 44 4.75 0.65 3.73
C TYR A 44 5.98 1.12 4.51
N ALA A 45 6.00 2.36 5.01
CA ALA A 45 7.08 2.87 5.85
C ALA A 45 7.31 1.97 7.08
N ARG A 46 6.25 1.63 7.82
CA ARG A 46 6.35 0.72 8.97
C ARG A 46 6.77 -0.70 8.55
N GLY A 47 6.24 -1.20 7.43
CA GLY A 47 6.63 -2.51 6.91
C GLY A 47 8.09 -2.58 6.47
N LYS A 48 8.69 -1.47 6.00
CA LYS A 48 10.13 -1.38 5.73
C LYS A 48 10.96 -1.51 6.99
N GLU A 49 10.58 -0.84 8.07
CA GLU A 49 11.23 -0.98 9.38
C GLU A 49 11.14 -2.43 9.88
N ALA A 50 9.97 -3.06 9.73
CA ALA A 50 9.78 -4.47 10.10
C ALA A 50 10.63 -5.43 9.25
N GLN A 51 10.75 -5.21 7.94
CA GLN A 51 11.65 -5.99 7.06
C GLN A 51 13.13 -5.87 7.47
N GLU A 52 13.56 -4.66 7.85
CA GLU A 52 14.93 -4.43 8.32
C GLU A 52 15.17 -5.17 9.65
N LEU A 53 14.23 -5.06 10.58
CA LEU A 53 14.29 -5.76 11.86
C LEU A 53 14.30 -7.28 11.67
N ALA A 54 13.49 -7.82 10.77
CA ALA A 54 13.48 -9.24 10.41
C ALA A 54 14.83 -9.71 9.86
N THR A 55 15.52 -8.86 9.09
CA THR A 55 16.84 -9.18 8.53
C THR A 55 17.91 -9.30 9.61
N ILE A 56 17.77 -8.54 10.71
CA ILE A 56 18.72 -8.51 11.82
C ILE A 56 18.43 -9.62 12.85
N LEU A 57 17.17 -9.76 13.25
CA LEU A 57 16.75 -10.63 14.37
C LEU A 57 16.16 -11.97 13.92
N GLY A 58 15.77 -12.09 12.64
CA GLY A 58 14.95 -13.19 12.12
C GLY A 58 13.45 -12.90 12.21
N GLU A 59 12.68 -13.35 11.23
CA GLU A 59 11.23 -13.13 11.15
C GLU A 59 10.46 -13.66 12.37
N ALA A 60 10.86 -14.82 12.90
CA ALA A 60 10.23 -15.43 14.07
C ALA A 60 10.37 -14.60 15.36
N ALA A 61 11.29 -13.64 15.40
CA ALA A 61 11.50 -12.75 16.54
C ALA A 61 10.62 -11.48 16.49
N LEU A 62 9.91 -11.24 15.37
CA LEU A 62 9.02 -10.10 15.23
C LEU A 62 7.72 -10.29 16.01
N SER A 63 7.14 -9.18 16.47
CA SER A 63 5.77 -9.15 16.99
C SER A 63 4.77 -9.53 15.89
N GLU A 64 3.58 -10.03 16.26
CA GLU A 64 2.54 -10.36 15.27
C GLU A 64 2.15 -9.15 14.40
N GLU A 65 2.14 -7.95 15.00
CA GLU A 65 1.88 -6.70 14.29
C GLU A 65 2.98 -6.40 13.27
N ASP A 66 4.26 -6.49 13.68
CA ASP A 66 5.38 -6.22 12.76
C ASP A 66 5.47 -7.27 11.66
N GLN A 67 5.16 -8.53 11.95
CA GLN A 67 5.02 -9.56 10.90
C GLN A 67 3.90 -9.21 9.92
N LYS A 68 2.76 -8.69 10.39
CA LYS A 68 1.66 -8.23 9.51
C LYS A 68 2.12 -7.08 8.61
N TYR A 69 2.80 -6.06 9.15
CA TYR A 69 3.34 -4.96 8.35
C TYR A 69 4.47 -5.40 7.40
N MET A 70 5.32 -6.34 7.81
CA MET A 70 6.34 -6.93 6.94
C MET A 70 5.69 -7.65 5.74
N ARG A 71 4.66 -8.47 5.99
CA ARG A 71 3.89 -9.13 4.94
C ARG A 71 3.21 -8.13 4.00
N PHE A 72 2.65 -7.05 4.55
CA PHE A 72 2.10 -5.95 3.76
C PHE A 72 3.17 -5.33 2.86
N ALA A 73 4.36 -5.00 3.39
CA ALA A 73 5.43 -4.41 2.58
C ALA A 73 5.94 -5.35 1.49
N ASN A 74 6.04 -6.66 1.75
CA ASN A 74 6.37 -7.64 0.72
C ASN A 74 5.32 -7.64 -0.39
N ALA A 75 4.03 -7.73 -0.04
CA ALA A 75 2.95 -7.72 -1.01
C ALA A 75 2.85 -6.38 -1.77
N PHE A 76 3.16 -5.26 -1.11
CA PHE A 76 3.20 -3.94 -1.73
C PHE A 76 4.34 -3.83 -2.75
N GLU A 77 5.55 -4.30 -2.42
CA GLU A 77 6.67 -4.37 -3.37
C GLU A 77 6.31 -5.26 -4.57
N ASP A 78 5.80 -6.47 -4.32
CA ASP A 78 5.56 -7.50 -5.35
C ASP A 78 4.36 -7.21 -6.25
N ARG A 79 3.31 -6.58 -5.72
CA ARG A 79 2.04 -6.39 -6.45
C ARG A 79 1.79 -4.93 -6.81
N TYR A 80 2.00 -4.01 -5.89
CA TYR A 80 1.67 -2.59 -6.09
C TYR A 80 2.76 -1.87 -6.87
N ILE A 81 4.02 -2.00 -6.44
CA ILE A 81 5.17 -1.38 -7.13
C ILE A 81 5.50 -2.15 -8.39
N SER A 82 5.56 -3.49 -8.30
CA SER A 82 5.88 -4.31 -9.46
C SER A 82 4.72 -4.37 -10.46
N GLN A 83 5.04 -4.12 -11.72
CA GLN A 83 4.13 -4.10 -12.85
C GLN A 83 4.87 -4.67 -14.09
N GLY A 84 4.15 -5.47 -14.88
CA GLY A 84 4.70 -6.02 -16.12
C GLY A 84 5.11 -4.93 -17.11
N TYR A 85 6.14 -5.19 -17.93
CA TYR A 85 6.64 -4.21 -18.91
C TYR A 85 5.56 -3.75 -19.91
N TYR A 86 4.60 -4.62 -20.22
CA TYR A 86 3.48 -4.35 -21.13
C TYR A 86 2.15 -4.14 -20.39
N GLU A 87 2.16 -4.14 -19.07
CA GLU A 87 0.97 -3.90 -18.26
C GLU A 87 0.75 -2.39 -18.17
N ASN A 88 -0.49 -1.95 -18.40
CA ASN A 88 -0.89 -0.55 -18.34
C ASN A 88 -2.09 -0.42 -17.42
N ARG A 89 -1.82 -0.21 -16.12
CA ARG A 89 -2.86 -0.04 -15.10
C ARG A 89 -3.48 1.35 -15.21
N ASP A 90 -4.81 1.41 -15.25
CA ASP A 90 -5.50 2.65 -15.01
C ASP A 90 -5.46 3.04 -13.51
N ILE A 91 -5.89 4.27 -13.21
CA ILE A 91 -5.86 4.76 -11.84
C ILE A 91 -6.85 4.01 -10.93
N MET A 92 -7.99 3.56 -11.45
CA MET A 92 -8.99 2.82 -10.66
C MET A 92 -8.49 1.44 -10.28
N GLU A 93 -7.82 0.74 -11.20
CA GLU A 93 -7.14 -0.52 -10.95
C GLU A 93 -6.06 -0.38 -9.88
N THR A 94 -5.28 0.70 -9.94
CA THR A 94 -4.26 1.01 -8.93
C THR A 94 -4.87 1.26 -7.56
N LEU A 95 -5.96 2.04 -7.49
CA LEU A 95 -6.64 2.29 -6.22
C LEU A 95 -7.31 1.02 -5.67
N ASP A 96 -7.90 0.19 -6.51
CA ASP A 96 -8.48 -1.09 -6.12
C ASP A 96 -7.42 -2.06 -5.59
N LEU A 97 -6.25 -2.11 -6.22
CA LEU A 97 -5.12 -2.89 -5.72
C LEU A 97 -4.65 -2.40 -4.35
N GLY A 98 -4.67 -1.08 -4.13
CA GLY A 98 -4.39 -0.49 -2.82
C GLY A 98 -5.35 -0.99 -1.73
N TRP A 99 -6.65 -0.99 -2.01
CA TRP A 99 -7.64 -1.55 -1.10
C TRP A 99 -7.50 -3.05 -0.87
N GLU A 100 -7.21 -3.81 -1.93
CA GLU A 100 -6.95 -5.25 -1.81
C GLU A 100 -5.76 -5.53 -0.89
N LEU A 101 -4.69 -4.74 -0.97
CA LEU A 101 -3.56 -4.90 -0.07
C LEU A 101 -3.91 -4.48 1.37
N LEU A 102 -4.71 -3.43 1.56
CA LEU A 102 -5.15 -3.02 2.89
C LEU A 102 -6.16 -3.97 3.53
N SER A 103 -6.78 -4.88 2.77
CA SER A 103 -7.79 -5.80 3.31
C SER A 103 -7.25 -6.79 4.33
N MET A 104 -5.91 -6.95 4.43
CA MET A 104 -5.24 -7.78 5.45
C MET A 104 -5.21 -7.14 6.85
N PHE A 105 -5.50 -5.85 6.94
CA PHE A 105 -5.65 -5.14 8.21
C PHE A 105 -7.12 -5.07 8.61
N ASP A 106 -7.38 -4.94 9.90
CA ASP A 106 -8.69 -4.62 10.44
C ASP A 106 -8.97 -3.12 10.29
N ASP A 107 -10.25 -2.71 10.25
CA ASP A 107 -10.63 -1.30 10.01
C ASP A 107 -10.06 -0.33 11.06
N VAL A 108 -9.93 -0.80 12.29
CA VAL A 108 -9.35 -0.04 13.40
C VAL A 108 -7.86 0.29 13.20
N GLU A 109 -7.17 -0.46 12.34
CA GLU A 109 -5.77 -0.24 11.99
C GLU A 109 -5.61 0.81 10.87
N LEU A 110 -6.67 1.08 10.09
CA LEU A 110 -6.67 1.99 8.93
C LEU A 110 -6.90 3.46 9.33
N LYS A 111 -6.07 3.97 10.25
CA LYS A 111 -6.24 5.26 10.93
C LYS A 111 -6.19 6.50 10.03
N ARG A 112 -5.76 6.38 8.77
CA ARG A 112 -5.63 7.50 7.81
C ARG A 112 -6.74 7.51 6.77
N ILE A 113 -7.72 6.63 6.91
CA ILE A 113 -8.86 6.51 6.02
C ILE A 113 -10.13 6.76 6.82
N ASP A 114 -10.95 7.68 6.34
CA ASP A 114 -12.25 7.96 6.95
C ASP A 114 -13.16 6.74 6.88
N LYS A 115 -13.98 6.55 7.90
CA LYS A 115 -14.86 5.38 8.02
C LYS A 115 -15.80 5.26 6.81
N GLU A 116 -16.30 6.38 6.30
CA GLU A 116 -17.17 6.41 5.12
C GLU A 116 -16.49 5.80 3.88
N MET A 117 -15.17 5.99 3.73
CA MET A 117 -14.42 5.40 2.62
C MET A 117 -14.20 3.90 2.84
N ILE A 118 -13.89 3.48 4.06
CA ILE A 118 -13.74 2.07 4.43
C ILE A 118 -15.05 1.32 4.14
N ASP A 119 -16.16 1.83 4.66
CA ASP A 119 -17.49 1.22 4.50
C ASP A 119 -17.91 1.14 3.02
N LYS A 120 -17.46 2.10 2.19
CA LYS A 120 -17.78 2.14 0.76
C LYS A 120 -16.93 1.19 -0.09
N TYR A 121 -15.63 1.08 0.17
CA TYR A 121 -14.68 0.41 -0.72
C TYR A 121 -14.19 -0.94 -0.22
N MET A 122 -13.96 -1.10 1.09
CA MET A 122 -13.39 -2.32 1.68
C MET A 122 -14.26 -3.58 1.50
N PRO A 123 -15.62 -3.53 1.56
CA PRO A 123 -16.44 -4.74 1.42
C PRO A 123 -16.19 -5.54 0.15
N LYS A 124 -15.77 -4.90 -0.95
CA LYS A 124 -15.43 -5.56 -2.23
C LYS A 124 -14.25 -6.53 -2.09
N PHE A 125 -13.34 -6.29 -1.15
CA PHE A 125 -12.07 -7.01 -1.02
C PHE A 125 -12.04 -8.01 0.14
N ARG A 126 -12.93 -7.85 1.13
CA ARG A 126 -13.06 -8.82 2.24
C ARG A 126 -14.16 -9.86 2.06
N ASN A 127 -15.17 -9.59 1.23
CA ASN A 127 -16.31 -10.50 1.04
C ASN A 127 -16.07 -11.57 -0.06
N LYS A 128 -14.89 -12.19 -0.09
CA LYS A 128 -14.59 -13.31 -1.01
C LYS A 128 -14.52 -14.64 -0.27
#